data_AF-A0A957EYA2-F1
#
_entry.id   AF-A0A957EYA2-F1
#
_cell.length_a   1.000
_cell.length_b   1.000
_cell.length_c   1.000
_cell.angle_alpha   90.00
_cell.angle_beta   90.00
_cell.angle_gamma   90.00
#
_symmetry.space_group_name_H-M   'P 1'
#
loop_
_entity.id
_entity.type
_entity.pdbx_description
1 polymer ?
#
loop_
_entity_poly.entity_id
_entity_poly.type
_entity_poly.pdbx_seq_one_letter_code
_entity_poly.pdbx_strand_id
1 'polypeptide(L)'
;MIGKHFSEEMIIGYLYHTLTDARREEMDVHLLACPHCRNVLAAHEAQQKQIDLALKQTIMNAPASAPVSVAAIAPQLRSGVRLSARWERLVNGFT
;
A
#
# COMPACT_ATOMS: atom_id res chain seq x y z
N MET A 1 19.45 -12.99 -24.53
CA MET A 1 18.08 -13.53 -24.65
C MET A 1 17.11 -12.39 -24.92
N ILE A 2 16.97 -11.97 -26.18
CA ILE A 2 15.96 -10.99 -26.60
C ILE A 2 14.83 -11.81 -27.21
N GLY A 3 13.75 -12.05 -26.46
CA GLY A 3 12.64 -12.86 -26.96
C GLY A 3 11.58 -13.29 -25.93
N LYS A 4 11.86 -13.15 -24.62
CA LYS A 4 10.88 -13.38 -23.56
C LYS A 4 10.64 -12.08 -22.80
N HIS A 5 9.39 -11.63 -22.78
CA HIS A 5 8.94 -10.50 -21.97
C HIS A 5 8.75 -10.93 -20.52
N PHE A 6 8.88 -9.98 -19.59
CA PHE A 6 8.51 -10.23 -18.19
C PHE A 6 7.01 -10.41 -18.03
N SER A 7 6.63 -11.24 -17.06
CA SER A 7 5.25 -11.39 -16.67
C SER A 7 4.76 -10.13 -15.95
N GLU A 8 3.43 -9.99 -15.87
CA GLU A 8 2.80 -8.86 -15.20
C GLU A 8 3.20 -8.80 -13.71
N GLU A 9 3.33 -9.94 -13.03
CA GLU A 9 3.73 -9.99 -11.62
C GLU A 9 5.15 -9.44 -11.39
N MET A 10 6.06 -9.68 -12.35
CA MET A 10 7.41 -9.13 -12.29
C MET A 10 7.41 -7.61 -12.50
N ILE A 11 6.57 -7.11 -13.41
CA ILE A 11 6.41 -5.66 -13.64
C ILE A 11 5.80 -4.98 -12.41
N ILE A 12 4.74 -5.56 -11.85
CA ILE A 12 4.10 -5.08 -10.62
C ILE A 12 5.11 -5.10 -9.47
N GLY A 13 5.83 -6.20 -9.29
CA GLY A 13 6.83 -6.29 -8.22
C GLY A 13 7.94 -5.24 -8.36
N TYR A 14 8.36 -4.95 -9.59
CA TYR A 14 9.36 -3.92 -9.86
C TYR A 14 8.84 -2.52 -9.48
N LEU A 15 7.61 -2.18 -9.90
CA LEU A 15 6.94 -0.92 -9.58
C LEU A 15 6.77 -0.67 -8.08
N TYR A 16 6.31 -1.69 -7.35
CA TYR A 16 6.09 -1.59 -5.91
C TYR A 16 7.33 -1.92 -5.07
N HIS A 17 8.50 -2.05 -5.70
CA HIS A 17 9.78 -2.32 -5.04
C HIS A 17 9.78 -3.58 -4.16
N THR A 18 8.99 -4.60 -4.52
CA THR A 18 8.90 -5.87 -3.78
C THR A 18 9.81 -6.96 -4.35
N LEU A 19 10.48 -6.70 -5.47
CA LEU A 19 11.51 -7.60 -6.00
C LEU A 19 12.77 -7.58 -5.13
N THR A 20 13.45 -8.72 -5.10
CA THR A 20 14.83 -8.82 -4.62
C THR A 20 15.77 -7.99 -5.50
N ASP A 21 16.91 -7.58 -4.96
CA ASP A 21 17.91 -6.77 -5.68
C ASP A 21 18.35 -7.43 -6.98
N ALA A 22 18.63 -8.74 -6.96
CA ALA A 22 19.01 -9.50 -8.16
C ALA A 22 17.94 -9.44 -9.27
N ARG A 23 16.66 -9.57 -8.90
CA ARG A 23 15.55 -9.50 -9.86
C ARG A 23 15.32 -8.09 -10.39
N ARG A 24 15.60 -7.07 -9.57
CA ARG A 24 15.54 -5.67 -9.98
C ARG A 24 16.63 -5.37 -11.01
N GLU A 25 17.85 -5.82 -10.77
CA GLU A 25 18.96 -5.65 -11.71
C GLU A 25 18.70 -6.35 -13.05
N GLU A 26 18.18 -7.58 -13.02
CA GLU A 26 17.74 -8.29 -14.24
C GLU A 26 16.66 -7.50 -15.02
N MET A 27 15.71 -6.89 -14.30
CA MET A 27 14.67 -6.05 -14.88
C MET A 27 15.27 -4.79 -15.51
N ASP A 28 16.16 -4.09 -14.81
CA ASP A 28 16.82 -2.87 -15.31
C ASP A 28 17.56 -3.15 -16.62
N VAL A 29 18.36 -4.22 -16.67
CA VAL A 29 19.09 -4.64 -17.87
C VAL A 29 18.13 -4.94 -19.04
N HIS A 30 17.03 -5.63 -18.78
CA HIS A 30 16.04 -5.94 -19.80
C HIS A 30 15.32 -4.70 -20.33
N LEU A 31 14.96 -3.76 -19.45
CA LEU A 31 14.25 -2.53 -19.82
C LEU A 31 15.10 -1.66 -20.74
N LEU A 32 16.42 -1.68 -20.61
CA LEU A 32 17.32 -1.00 -21.56
C LEU A 32 17.17 -1.54 -23.00
N ALA A 33 16.88 -2.83 -23.17
CA ALA A 33 16.85 -3.51 -24.46
C ALA A 33 15.42 -3.78 -24.99
N CYS A 34 14.38 -3.73 -24.15
CA CYS A 34 13.02 -4.12 -24.53
C CYS A 34 12.03 -2.94 -24.53
N PRO A 35 11.68 -2.37 -25.70
CA PRO A 35 10.66 -1.32 -25.81
C PRO A 35 9.27 -1.76 -25.35
N HIS A 36 8.91 -3.03 -25.57
CA HIS A 36 7.59 -3.54 -25.17
C HIS A 36 7.41 -3.50 -23.65
N CYS A 37 8.36 -4.07 -22.89
CA CYS A 37 8.28 -4.04 -21.42
C CYS A 37 8.37 -2.62 -20.85
N ARG A 38 9.12 -1.71 -21.49
CA ARG A 38 9.11 -0.28 -21.14
C ARG A 38 7.74 0.36 -21.33
N ASN A 39 7.06 0.08 -22.45
CA ASN A 39 5.73 0.62 -22.71
C ASN A 39 4.69 0.07 -21.72
N VAL A 40 4.76 -1.21 -21.40
CA VAL A 40 3.88 -1.82 -20.38
C VAL A 40 4.13 -1.20 -19.02
N LEU A 41 5.40 -1.05 -18.61
CA LEU A 41 5.77 -0.38 -17.36
C LEU A 41 5.21 1.05 -17.30
N ALA A 42 5.42 1.84 -18.36
CA ALA A 42 4.92 3.22 -18.44
C ALA A 42 3.38 3.29 -18.37
N ALA A 43 2.67 2.31 -18.92
CA ALA A 43 1.21 2.24 -18.83
C ALA A 43 0.74 2.01 -17.39
N HIS A 44 1.39 1.11 -16.65
CA HIS A 44 1.09 0.89 -15.23
C HIS A 44 1.43 2.11 -14.37
N GLU A 45 2.57 2.78 -14.62
CA GLU A 45 2.92 4.04 -13.92
C GLU A 45 1.89 5.14 -14.17
N ALA A 46 1.40 5.27 -15.41
CA ALA A 46 0.37 6.23 -15.77
C ALA A 46 -0.95 5.92 -15.04
N GLN A 47 -1.35 4.64 -15.00
CA GLN A 47 -2.53 4.20 -14.25
C GLN A 47 -2.40 4.48 -12.76
N GLN A 48 -1.24 4.20 -12.15
CA GLN A 48 -0.99 4.50 -10.73
C GLN A 48 -1.15 6.00 -10.45
N LYS A 49 -0.53 6.86 -11.27
CA LYS A 49 -0.66 8.32 -11.14
C LYS A 49 -2.11 8.78 -11.27
N GLN A 50 -2.89 8.19 -12.18
CA GLN A 50 -4.31 8.50 -12.32
C GLN A 50 -5.11 8.13 -11.06
N ILE A 51 -4.86 6.95 -10.49
CA ILE A 51 -5.50 6.51 -9.25
C ILE A 51 -5.14 7.45 -8.10
N ASP A 52 -3.86 7.80 -7.94
CA ASP A 52 -3.39 8.68 -6.87
C ASP A 52 -4.03 10.07 -6.97
N LEU A 53 -4.12 10.63 -8.18
CA LEU A 53 -4.76 11.92 -8.41
C LEU A 53 -6.25 11.86 -8.11
N ALA A 54 -6.95 10.84 -8.60
CA ALA A 54 -8.38 10.65 -8.34
C ALA A 54 -8.68 10.48 -6.86
N LEU A 55 -7.86 9.68 -6.15
CA LEU A 55 -7.97 9.49 -4.71
C LEU A 55 -7.74 10.81 -3.96
N LYS A 56 -6.69 11.55 -4.32
CA LYS A 56 -6.39 12.85 -3.71
C LYS A 56 -7.55 13.83 -3.91
N GLN A 57 -8.11 13.91 -5.12
CA GLN A 57 -9.28 14.73 -5.40
C GLN A 57 -10.49 14.29 -4.58
N THR A 58 -10.70 12.98 -4.44
CA THR A 58 -11.81 12.41 -3.65
C THR A 58 -11.69 12.78 -2.18
N ILE A 59 -10.49 12.68 -1.60
CA ILE A 59 -10.22 13.07 -0.22
C ILE A 59 -10.41 14.58 -0.02
N MET A 60 -9.91 15.40 -0.96
CA MET A 60 -10.04 16.87 -0.87
C MET A 60 -11.49 17.35 -1.01
N ASN A 61 -12.28 16.66 -1.84
CA ASN A 61 -13.68 16.99 -2.07
C ASN A 61 -14.63 16.25 -1.13
N ALA A 62 -14.11 15.37 -0.26
CA ALA A 62 -14.93 14.67 0.70
C ALA A 62 -15.55 15.69 1.65
N PRO A 63 -16.89 15.68 1.83
CA PRO A 63 -17.52 16.53 2.82
C PRO A 63 -16.92 16.21 4.19
N ALA A 64 -16.76 17.24 5.02
CA ALA A 64 -16.38 17.03 6.41
C ALA A 64 -17.33 16.00 7.01
N SER A 65 -16.76 14.91 7.55
CA SER A 65 -17.57 13.93 8.27
C SER A 65 -18.36 14.67 9.35
N ALA A 66 -19.64 14.33 9.50
CA ALA A 66 -20.48 14.95 10.52
C ALA A 66 -19.72 14.95 11.85
N PRO A 67 -19.67 16.07 12.59
CA PRO A 67 -18.89 16.16 13.81
C PRO A 67 -19.42 15.11 14.79
N VAL A 68 -18.69 14.00 14.92
CA VAL A 68 -19.03 12.97 15.89
C VAL A 68 -18.59 13.52 17.24
N SER A 69 -19.55 13.78 18.13
CA SER A 69 -19.21 14.27 19.45
C SER A 69 -18.40 13.21 20.21
N VAL A 70 -17.44 13.64 21.01
CA VAL A 70 -16.66 12.74 21.88
C VAL A 70 -17.59 11.92 22.77
N ALA A 71 -18.75 12.46 23.17
CA ALA A 71 -19.76 11.73 23.93
C ALA A 71 -20.39 10.56 23.16
N ALA A 72 -20.50 10.64 21.83
CA ALA A 72 -21.00 9.55 20.99
C ALA A 72 -19.96 8.41 20.82
N ILE A 73 -18.66 8.70 20.95
CA ILE A 73 -17.57 7.71 20.84
C ILE A 73 -17.12 7.19 22.21
N ALA A 74 -17.35 7.96 23.29
CA ALA A 74 -16.91 7.65 24.65
C ALA A 74 -17.29 6.25 25.17
N PRO A 75 -18.48 5.68 24.87
CA PRO A 75 -18.80 4.31 25.29
C PRO A 75 -17.88 3.26 24.68
N GLN A 76 -17.42 3.46 23.45
CA GLN A 76 -16.56 2.54 22.71
C GLN A 76 -15.08 2.67 23.10
N LEU A 77 -14.66 3.85 23.58
CA LEU A 77 -13.32 4.03 24.15
C LEU A 77 -13.20 3.38 25.53
N ARG A 78 -14.28 3.39 26.32
CA ARG A 78 -14.32 2.76 27.66
C ARG A 78 -14.26 1.22 27.61
N SER A 79 -14.58 0.58 26.49
CA SER A 79 -14.37 -0.87 26.32
C SER A 79 -12.91 -1.20 25.99
N GLY A 80 -12.22 -0.36 25.22
CA GLY A 80 -10.79 -0.52 24.91
C GLY A 80 -9.88 -0.42 26.14
N VAL A 81 -10.12 0.57 27.02
CA VAL A 81 -9.35 0.75 28.27
C VAL A 81 -9.56 -0.41 29.26
N ARG A 82 -10.72 -1.06 29.22
CA ARG A 82 -10.98 -2.26 30.06
C ARG A 82 -10.23 -3.49 29.55
N LEU A 83 -9.94 -3.57 28.26
CA LEU A 83 -9.15 -4.65 27.70
C LEU A 83 -7.67 -4.46 28.03
N SER A 84 -7.09 -3.27 27.91
CA SER A 84 -5.69 -3.02 28.30
C SER A 84 -5.42 -3.33 29.78
N ALA A 85 -6.31 -2.91 30.69
CA ALA A 85 -6.23 -3.22 32.12
C ALA A 85 -6.45 -4.71 32.46
N ARG A 86 -7.01 -5.49 31.53
CA ARG A 86 -7.16 -6.95 31.64
C ARG A 86 -5.92 -7.67 31.11
N TRP A 87 -5.29 -7.16 30.04
CA TRP A 87 -4.01 -7.66 29.54
C TRP A 87 -2.88 -7.43 30.54
N GLU A 88 -2.77 -6.24 31.14
CA GLU A 88 -1.75 -5.93 32.16
C GLU A 88 -1.86 -6.80 33.41
N ARG A 89 -3.06 -7.24 33.79
CA ARG A 89 -3.28 -8.19 34.90
C ARG A 89 -2.92 -9.62 34.54
N LEU A 90 -3.04 -10.02 33.28
CA LEU A 90 -2.65 -11.35 32.82
C LEU A 90 -1.13 -11.47 32.63
N VAL A 91 -0.45 -10.38 32.27
CA VAL A 91 1.02 -10.36 32.09
C VAL A 91 1.77 -10.19 33.41
N ASN A 92 1.23 -9.45 34.39
CA ASN A 92 1.87 -9.23 35.69
C ASN A 92 1.37 -10.17 36.81
N GLY A 93 0.52 -11.15 36.49
CA GLY A 93 -0.01 -12.13 37.45
C GLY A 93 0.80 -13.42 37.57
N PHE A 94 2.02 -13.46 37.02
CA PHE A 94 2.92 -14.61 37.03
C PHE A 94 4.24 -14.28 37.76
N THR A 95 4.12 -13.85 39.02
CA THR A 95 5.19 -13.89 40.04
C THR A 95 4.57 -14.14 41.39
#